data_AF-A0A813JRT0-F1
#
_entry.id   AF-A0A813JRT0-F1
#
_cell.length_a   1.000
_cell.length_b   1.000
_cell.length_c   1.000
_cell.angle_alpha   90.00
_cell.angle_beta   90.00
_cell.angle_gamma   90.00
#
_symmetry.space_group_name_H-M   'P 1'
#
loop_
_entity.id
_entity.type
_entity.pdbx_description
1 polymer ?
#
loop_
_entity_poly.entity_id
_entity_poly.type
_entity_poly.pdbx_seq_one_letter_code
_entity_poly.pdbx_strand_id
1 'polypeptide(L)'
;KLWDSSLQLFHPDAGAVSTGDDFVRWLAMLSNGGKAADADGTTTQVLSEWVLSSIASPQTPLLEAPFAFDAPPGVSGFIFPTRACRAVSSWFRRGRGHRWFNCFPGQRFGLGACVVTDPLRAGLPPRAAGSWHWMGFASTYFFVNPKEELAACFLTQLVSHRTYPLHDELVGGVHRCLL
;
A
#
# COMPACT_ATOMS: atom_id res chain seq x y z
N LYS A 1 -7.61 -19.37 -20.73
CA LYS A 1 -7.54 -19.86 -19.34
C LYS A 1 -6.17 -19.46 -18.80
N LEU A 2 -6.10 -18.55 -17.84
CA LEU A 2 -4.85 -17.99 -17.30
C LEU A 2 -4.13 -18.91 -16.30
N TRP A 3 -4.56 -20.17 -16.17
CA TRP A 3 -4.03 -21.11 -15.18
C TRP A 3 -4.03 -22.54 -15.71
N ASP A 4 -2.87 -23.18 -15.63
CA ASP A 4 -2.64 -24.61 -15.83
C ASP A 4 -2.11 -25.17 -14.51
N SER A 5 -2.89 -26.04 -13.87
CA SER A 5 -2.55 -26.64 -12.58
C SER A 5 -1.40 -27.66 -12.66
N SER A 6 -0.96 -28.05 -13.85
CA SER A 6 0.17 -28.98 -14.04
C SER A 6 1.52 -28.27 -14.00
N LEU A 7 1.55 -26.97 -14.28
CA LEU A 7 2.73 -26.13 -14.15
C LEU A 7 2.71 -25.58 -12.72
N GLN A 8 3.63 -26.03 -11.86
CA GLN A 8 3.82 -25.49 -10.50
C GLN A 8 4.36 -24.04 -10.55
N LEU A 9 3.63 -23.14 -11.20
CA LEU A 9 3.99 -21.74 -11.35
C LEU A 9 3.36 -20.97 -10.20
N PHE A 10 4.20 -20.31 -9.41
CA PHE A 10 3.75 -19.42 -8.35
C PHE A 10 3.52 -18.03 -8.95
N HIS A 11 2.33 -17.46 -8.72
CA HIS A 11 2.02 -16.10 -9.12
C HIS A 11 2.56 -15.15 -8.03
N PRO A 12 3.66 -14.42 -8.25
CA PRO A 12 4.41 -13.77 -7.18
C PRO A 12 3.65 -12.61 -6.50
N ASP A 13 2.68 -12.00 -7.19
CA ASP A 13 1.88 -10.86 -6.72
C ASP A 13 0.53 -11.25 -6.08
N ALA A 14 0.06 -12.49 -6.27
CA ALA A 14 -1.29 -12.88 -5.85
C ALA A 14 -1.41 -14.29 -5.24
N GLY A 15 -0.33 -15.09 -5.22
CA GLY A 15 -0.36 -16.48 -4.77
C GLY A 15 0.18 -16.72 -3.36
N ALA A 16 0.76 -15.71 -2.71
CA ALA A 16 1.34 -15.85 -1.38
C ALA A 16 0.26 -15.94 -0.29
N VAL A 17 0.47 -16.85 0.67
CA VAL A 17 -0.33 -17.00 1.89
C VAL A 17 0.59 -16.91 3.10
N SER A 18 0.10 -16.34 4.19
CA SER A 18 0.87 -16.12 5.41
C SER A 18 -0.04 -15.93 6.61
N THR A 19 0.54 -15.80 7.81
CA THR A 19 -0.19 -15.57 9.07
C THR A 19 -0.01 -14.15 9.59
N GLY A 20 -0.79 -13.77 10.60
CA GLY A 20 -0.59 -12.50 11.30
C GLY A 20 0.79 -12.38 11.93
N ASP A 21 1.25 -13.44 12.59
CA ASP A 21 2.56 -13.46 13.25
C ASP A 21 3.71 -13.30 12.25
N ASP A 22 3.61 -13.95 11.08
CA ASP A 22 4.60 -13.80 10.02
C ASP A 22 4.60 -12.37 9.44
N PHE A 23 3.43 -11.75 9.26
CA PHE A 23 3.35 -10.35 8.85
C PHE A 23 3.96 -9.40 9.88
N VAL A 24 3.76 -9.65 11.17
CA VAL A 24 4.37 -8.85 12.25
C VAL A 24 5.89 -8.99 12.24
N ARG A 25 6.42 -10.21 12.08
CA ARG A 25 7.87 -10.43 11.95
C ARG A 25 8.44 -9.73 10.71
N TRP A 26 7.72 -9.78 9.60
CA TRP A 26 8.11 -9.10 8.38
C TRP A 26 8.13 -7.57 8.55
N LEU A 27 7.11 -6.98 9.17
CA LEU A 27 7.07 -5.55 9.49
C LEU A 27 8.17 -5.14 10.49
N ALA A 28 8.46 -5.99 11.47
CA ALA A 28 9.57 -5.76 12.41
C ALA A 28 10.93 -5.75 11.68
N MET A 29 11.16 -6.67 10.74
CA MET A 29 12.35 -6.68 9.90
C MET A 29 12.47 -5.39 9.07
N LEU A 30 11.38 -4.93 8.47
CA LEU A 30 11.34 -3.70 7.69
C LEU A 30 11.66 -2.47 8.56
N SER A 31 11.13 -2.43 9.78
CA SER A 31 11.35 -1.33 10.73
C SER A 31 12.77 -1.35 11.31
N ASN A 32 13.38 -2.53 11.42
CA ASN A 32 14.74 -2.73 11.93
C ASN A 32 15.82 -2.63 10.83
N GLY A 33 15.65 -1.70 9.88
CA GLY A 33 16.62 -1.47 8.81
C GLY A 33 16.88 -2.70 7.93
N GLY A 34 15.90 -3.60 7.81
CA GLY A 34 15.94 -4.74 6.91
C GLY A 34 16.57 -5.99 7.54
N LYS A 35 16.73 -6.01 8.86
CA LYS A 35 17.33 -7.11 9.62
C LYS A 35 16.27 -7.96 10.30
N ALA A 36 16.21 -9.23 9.94
CA ALA A 36 15.35 -10.20 10.62
C ALA A 36 16.06 -10.77 11.83
N ALA A 37 15.31 -11.02 12.90
CA ALA A 37 15.81 -11.80 14.04
C ALA A 37 15.61 -13.28 13.77
N ASP A 38 16.68 -14.04 13.91
CA ASP A 38 16.69 -15.50 13.82
C ASP A 38 16.28 -16.13 15.16
N ALA A 39 15.94 -17.42 15.15
CA ALA A 39 15.43 -18.11 16.34
C ALA A 39 16.45 -18.20 17.49
N ASP A 40 17.74 -18.08 17.19
CA ASP A 40 18.85 -18.05 18.14
C ASP A 40 19.14 -16.64 18.68
N GLY A 41 18.37 -15.64 18.26
CA GLY A 41 18.54 -14.23 18.65
C GLY A 41 19.59 -13.49 17.83
N THR A 42 20.23 -14.13 16.85
CA THR A 42 21.09 -13.43 15.89
C THR A 42 20.24 -12.57 14.94
N THR A 43 20.87 -11.59 14.30
CA THR A 43 20.17 -10.74 13.31
C THR A 43 20.85 -10.85 11.95
N THR A 44 20.05 -11.17 10.93
CA THR A 44 20.51 -11.34 9.56
C THR A 44 19.97 -10.23 8.68
N GLN A 45 20.84 -9.62 7.87
CA GLN A 45 20.43 -8.61 6.88
C GLN A 45 19.68 -9.29 5.74
N VAL A 46 18.37 -9.04 5.63
CA VAL A 46 17.51 -9.60 4.57
C VAL A 46 17.35 -8.60 3.43
N LEU A 47 17.07 -7.34 3.74
CA LEU A 47 16.91 -6.26 2.75
C LEU A 47 17.94 -5.18 3.01
N SER A 48 18.65 -4.70 1.99
CA SER A 48 19.60 -3.60 2.18
C SER A 48 18.90 -2.27 2.48
N GLU A 49 19.63 -1.35 3.10
CA GLU A 49 19.15 0.02 3.33
C GLU A 49 18.72 0.71 2.03
N TRP A 50 19.43 0.44 0.92
CA TRP A 50 19.04 0.93 -0.40
C TRP A 50 17.64 0.46 -0.81
N VAL A 51 17.28 -0.81 -0.58
CA VAL A 51 15.93 -1.33 -0.89
C VAL A 51 14.89 -0.57 -0.08
N LEU A 52 15.10 -0.43 1.22
CA LEU A 52 14.17 0.29 2.10
C LEU A 52 14.03 1.76 1.70
N SER A 53 15.13 2.42 1.37
CA SER A 53 15.11 3.80 0.86
C SER A 53 14.36 3.91 -0.46
N SER A 54 14.46 2.91 -1.34
CA SER A 54 13.79 2.89 -2.65
C SER A 54 12.28 2.64 -2.52
N ILE A 55 11.85 1.91 -1.49
CA ILE A 55 10.44 1.76 -1.13
C ILE A 55 9.90 3.09 -0.61
N ALA A 56 10.59 3.68 0.38
CA ALA A 56 10.13 4.87 1.09
C ALA A 56 10.29 6.18 0.30
N SER A 57 11.18 6.22 -0.69
CA SER A 57 11.50 7.42 -1.46
C SER A 57 11.06 7.25 -2.92
N PRO A 58 9.88 7.79 -3.30
CA PRO A 58 9.39 7.71 -4.66
C PRO A 58 10.33 8.48 -5.60
N GLN A 59 10.94 7.78 -6.56
CA GLN A 59 11.98 8.35 -7.43
C GLN A 59 11.43 9.14 -8.63
N THR A 60 10.19 8.85 -9.03
CA THR A 60 9.65 9.32 -10.32
C THR A 60 8.52 10.32 -10.15
N PRO A 61 8.66 11.58 -10.61
CA PRO A 61 7.60 12.58 -10.55
C PRO A 61 6.31 12.18 -11.29
N LEU A 62 6.39 11.29 -12.27
CA LEU A 62 5.25 10.82 -13.06
C LEU A 62 4.33 9.87 -12.29
N LEU A 63 4.84 9.20 -11.25
CA LEU A 63 4.10 8.26 -10.42
C LEU A 63 3.44 9.00 -9.25
N GLU A 64 2.61 9.99 -9.58
CA GLU A 64 1.69 10.64 -8.64
C GLU A 64 0.31 10.02 -8.78
N ALA A 65 -0.36 9.78 -7.65
CA ALA A 65 -1.73 9.28 -7.66
C ALA A 65 -2.70 10.34 -8.23
N PRO A 66 -3.71 9.94 -9.03
CA PRO A 66 -3.97 8.59 -9.54
C PRO A 66 -2.86 8.14 -10.49
N PHE A 67 -2.23 6.95 -10.28
CA PHE A 67 -1.07 6.51 -11.06
C PHE A 67 -1.42 6.34 -12.52
N ALA A 68 -1.14 7.40 -13.23
CA ALA A 68 -1.71 7.61 -14.51
C ALA A 68 -0.62 7.58 -15.54
N PHE A 69 -0.48 6.43 -16.19
CA PHE A 69 -0.11 6.48 -17.58
C PHE A 69 -1.14 7.35 -18.31
N ASP A 70 -0.66 8.22 -19.19
CA ASP A 70 -1.54 8.87 -20.13
C ASP A 70 -2.24 7.77 -20.93
N ALA A 71 -3.55 7.81 -20.91
CA ALA A 71 -4.37 6.84 -21.64
C ALA A 71 -5.19 7.60 -22.68
N PRO A 72 -5.49 7.00 -23.84
CA PRO A 72 -6.41 7.58 -24.80
C PRO A 72 -7.75 7.96 -24.14
N PRO A 73 -8.45 9.00 -24.64
CA PRO A 73 -9.77 9.35 -24.16
C PRO A 73 -10.72 8.14 -24.14
N GLY A 74 -11.43 7.93 -23.02
CA GLY A 74 -12.36 6.82 -22.86
C GLY A 74 -11.78 5.54 -22.23
N VAL A 75 -10.46 5.49 -21.96
CA VAL A 75 -9.84 4.37 -21.25
C VAL A 75 -9.78 4.64 -19.75
N SER A 76 -10.44 3.78 -18.96
CA SER A 76 -10.38 3.81 -17.49
C SER A 76 -9.79 2.52 -16.93
N GLY A 77 -8.82 2.63 -16.02
CA GLY A 77 -8.33 1.49 -15.26
C GLY A 77 -9.20 1.19 -14.04
N PHE A 78 -9.40 -0.11 -13.76
CA PHE A 78 -10.21 -0.59 -12.63
C PHE A 78 -9.44 -0.57 -11.31
N ILE A 79 -8.22 -1.11 -11.31
CA ILE A 79 -7.33 -1.21 -10.13
C ILE A 79 -6.40 0.01 -10.04
N PHE A 80 -5.82 0.40 -11.18
CA PHE A 80 -4.95 1.57 -11.31
C PHE A 80 -5.58 2.62 -12.23
N PRO A 81 -6.00 3.78 -11.69
CA PRO A 81 -6.65 4.82 -12.49
C PRO A 81 -5.69 5.59 -13.41
N THR A 82 -6.14 5.91 -14.63
CA THR A 82 -5.36 6.67 -15.63
C THR A 82 -5.57 8.19 -15.48
N ARG A 83 -4.73 9.03 -16.11
CA ARG A 83 -4.81 10.52 -16.02
C ARG A 83 -6.08 11.02 -16.70
N ALA A 84 -6.46 10.31 -17.76
CA ALA A 84 -7.68 10.54 -18.52
C ALA A 84 -8.95 10.08 -17.80
N CYS A 85 -8.85 9.32 -16.68
CA CYS A 85 -9.98 9.11 -15.79
C CYS A 85 -10.35 10.46 -15.15
N ARG A 86 -11.24 11.22 -15.81
CA ARG A 86 -12.02 12.25 -15.13
C ARG A 86 -12.64 11.58 -13.92
N ALA A 87 -12.40 12.14 -12.72
CA ALA A 87 -12.93 11.64 -11.46
C ALA A 87 -14.34 11.09 -11.67
N VAL A 88 -14.43 9.75 -11.71
CA VAL A 88 -15.58 8.88 -11.92
C VAL A 88 -16.91 9.63 -12.08
N SER A 89 -17.18 10.33 -13.18
CA SER A 89 -18.39 11.19 -13.24
C SER A 89 -19.67 10.44 -13.59
N SER A 90 -19.63 9.13 -13.85
CA SER A 90 -20.80 8.35 -14.28
C SER A 90 -21.35 7.34 -13.25
N TRP A 91 -20.61 7.03 -12.18
CA TRP A 91 -21.12 6.22 -11.05
C TRP A 91 -21.52 7.08 -9.83
N PHE A 92 -21.42 8.40 -9.95
CA PHE A 92 -21.54 9.43 -8.91
C PHE A 92 -22.97 9.73 -8.43
N ARG A 93 -23.91 8.78 -8.57
CA ARG A 93 -25.33 9.02 -8.22
C ARG A 93 -25.76 8.36 -6.89
N ARG A 94 -24.83 8.04 -5.99
CA ARG A 94 -25.12 7.59 -4.61
C ARG A 94 -24.04 7.98 -3.59
N GLY A 95 -23.99 9.25 -3.20
CA GLY A 95 -23.72 9.73 -1.82
C GLY A 95 -22.47 9.30 -1.03
N ARG A 96 -21.54 8.51 -1.56
CA ARG A 96 -20.26 8.16 -0.91
C ARG A 96 -19.14 8.40 -1.92
N GLY A 97 -18.27 9.35 -1.62
CA GLY A 97 -17.18 9.78 -2.50
C GLY A 97 -16.39 8.58 -3.01
N HIS A 98 -16.24 8.48 -4.33
CA HIS A 98 -15.58 7.34 -4.97
C HIS A 98 -14.05 7.48 -4.79
N ARG A 99 -13.47 6.73 -3.85
CA ARG A 99 -12.00 6.65 -3.69
C ARG A 99 -11.41 5.66 -4.70
N TRP A 100 -10.18 5.91 -5.10
CA TRP A 100 -9.42 4.98 -5.96
C TRP A 100 -9.12 3.68 -5.20
N PHE A 101 -8.99 2.58 -5.96
CA PHE A 101 -8.86 1.22 -5.41
C PHE A 101 -7.60 1.07 -4.53
N ASN A 102 -6.45 1.63 -4.95
CA ASN A 102 -5.16 1.45 -4.26
C ASN A 102 -4.36 2.73 -3.92
N CYS A 103 -4.76 3.90 -4.43
CA CYS A 103 -3.86 5.07 -4.48
C CYS A 103 -4.62 6.38 -4.30
N PHE A 104 -4.37 7.08 -3.20
CA PHE A 104 -5.08 8.30 -2.83
C PHE A 104 -4.35 9.53 -3.36
N PRO A 105 -5.05 10.64 -3.70
CA PRO A 105 -4.39 11.91 -3.99
C PRO A 105 -3.38 12.26 -2.88
N GLY A 106 -2.24 12.86 -3.25
CA GLY A 106 -1.16 13.14 -2.27
C GLY A 106 -0.20 11.97 -2.03
N GLN A 107 -0.38 10.86 -2.75
CA GLN A 107 0.54 9.72 -2.73
C GLN A 107 1.37 9.63 -4.01
N ARG A 108 2.56 9.04 -3.87
CA ARG A 108 3.44 8.63 -4.97
C ARG A 108 3.72 7.14 -4.92
N PHE A 109 4.44 6.61 -5.91
CA PHE A 109 4.87 5.20 -5.92
C PHE A 109 6.38 5.07 -5.76
N GLY A 110 6.80 4.26 -4.78
CA GLY A 110 8.18 3.81 -4.62
C GLY A 110 8.39 2.43 -5.23
N LEU A 111 9.40 1.69 -4.76
CA LEU A 111 9.61 0.30 -5.14
C LEU A 111 8.53 -0.61 -4.56
N GLY A 112 7.43 -0.83 -5.30
CA GLY A 112 6.38 -1.79 -4.94
C GLY A 112 5.39 -1.33 -3.86
N ALA A 113 5.43 -0.06 -3.46
CA ALA A 113 4.51 0.48 -2.44
C ALA A 113 4.09 1.93 -2.76
N CYS A 114 2.91 2.32 -2.28
CA CYS A 114 2.46 3.71 -2.25
C CYS A 114 3.15 4.44 -1.11
N VAL A 115 3.55 5.69 -1.33
CA VAL A 115 4.17 6.57 -0.31
C VAL A 115 3.33 7.82 -0.14
N VAL A 116 2.98 8.17 1.11
CA VAL A 116 2.27 9.40 1.44
C VAL A 116 3.22 10.58 1.41
N THR A 117 3.05 11.47 0.42
CA THR A 117 3.88 12.67 0.25
C THR A 117 3.18 13.97 0.64
N ASP A 118 1.86 14.01 0.50
CA ASP A 118 1.00 15.09 0.96
C ASP A 118 -0.16 14.47 1.76
N PRO A 119 -0.03 14.39 3.11
CA PRO A 119 -1.04 13.79 3.96
C PRO A 119 -2.38 14.51 3.89
N LEU A 120 -2.39 15.84 3.75
CA LEU A 120 -3.62 16.64 3.72
C LEU A 120 -4.45 16.31 2.48
N ARG A 121 -3.81 16.23 1.31
CA ARG A 121 -4.45 15.77 0.07
C ARG A 121 -4.94 14.31 0.17
N ALA A 122 -4.27 13.50 0.97
CA ALA A 122 -4.63 12.11 1.23
C ALA A 122 -5.72 11.95 2.31
N GLY A 123 -6.15 13.03 2.98
CA GLY A 123 -7.12 12.96 4.08
C GLY A 123 -6.54 12.37 5.38
N LEU A 124 -5.22 12.48 5.57
CA LEU A 124 -4.48 11.93 6.69
C LEU A 124 -3.90 13.04 7.59
N PRO A 125 -3.58 12.74 8.86
CA PRO A 125 -2.86 13.67 9.72
C PRO A 125 -1.45 13.96 9.18
N PRO A 126 -0.87 15.16 9.44
CA PRO A 126 0.47 15.52 8.95
C PRO A 126 1.59 14.52 9.29
N ARG A 127 1.50 13.86 10.45
CA ARG A 127 2.45 12.81 10.88
C ARG A 127 2.50 11.59 9.95
N ALA A 128 1.48 11.38 9.13
CA ALA A 128 1.47 10.29 8.15
C ALA A 128 2.38 10.55 6.94
N ALA A 129 3.03 11.72 6.85
CA ALA A 129 4.00 11.99 5.79
C ALA A 129 5.16 10.97 5.86
N GLY A 130 5.51 10.39 4.72
CA GLY A 130 6.53 9.36 4.61
C GLY A 130 6.05 7.93 4.92
N SER A 131 4.80 7.76 5.37
CA SER A 131 4.21 6.43 5.50
C SER A 131 4.12 5.77 4.12
N TRP A 132 4.62 4.55 4.00
CA TRP A 132 4.46 3.73 2.80
C TRP A 132 3.65 2.49 3.09
N HIS A 133 2.84 2.06 2.12
CA HIS A 133 1.80 1.05 2.32
C HIS A 133 1.48 0.28 1.05
N TRP A 134 0.86 -0.88 1.25
CA TRP A 134 0.23 -1.63 0.18
C TRP A 134 -0.95 -2.46 0.70
N MET A 135 -1.69 -3.08 -0.21
CA MET A 135 -2.89 -3.84 0.13
C MET A 135 -3.08 -5.09 -0.72
N GLY A 136 -3.78 -6.07 -0.17
CA GLY A 136 -4.23 -7.27 -0.86
C GLY A 136 -5.74 -7.26 -1.13
N PHE A 137 -6.15 -8.11 -2.07
CA PHE A 137 -7.52 -8.14 -2.60
C PHE A 137 -8.59 -8.47 -1.55
N ALA A 138 -8.25 -9.28 -0.56
CA ALA A 138 -9.11 -9.66 0.56
C ALA A 138 -9.10 -8.62 1.71
N SER A 139 -8.95 -7.33 1.38
CA SER A 139 -8.86 -6.22 2.33
C SER A 139 -7.77 -6.42 3.40
N THR A 140 -6.65 -7.02 3.01
CA THR A 140 -5.42 -7.01 3.82
C THR A 140 -4.67 -5.72 3.53
N TYR A 141 -4.05 -5.13 4.55
CA TYR A 141 -3.38 -3.85 4.44
C TYR A 141 -2.22 -3.78 5.42
N PHE A 142 -1.14 -3.12 5.03
CA PHE A 142 -0.06 -2.76 5.96
C PHE A 142 0.48 -1.38 5.63
N PHE A 143 1.07 -0.73 6.62
CA PHE A 143 1.90 0.45 6.40
C PHE A 143 3.11 0.47 7.34
N VAL A 144 4.12 1.24 6.93
CA VAL A 144 5.31 1.54 7.72
C VAL A 144 5.59 3.02 7.60
N ASN A 145 5.88 3.68 8.72
CA ASN A 145 6.36 5.05 8.80
C ASN A 145 7.73 5.05 9.49
N PRO A 146 8.83 5.14 8.73
CA PRO A 146 10.18 5.13 9.30
C PRO A 146 10.45 6.32 10.24
N LYS A 147 9.82 7.47 10.01
CA LYS A 147 10.04 8.68 10.81
C LYS A 147 9.42 8.57 12.20
N GLU A 148 8.26 7.92 12.29
CA GLU A 148 7.53 7.72 13.54
C GLU A 148 7.84 6.34 14.18
N GLU A 149 8.81 5.59 13.64
CA GLU A 149 9.17 4.22 14.06
C GLU A 149 7.95 3.30 14.22
N LEU A 150 6.99 3.44 13.30
CA LEU A 150 5.68 2.83 13.40
C LEU A 150 5.42 1.91 12.21
N ALA A 151 4.91 0.70 12.49
CA ALA A 151 4.36 -0.18 11.47
C ALA A 151 3.09 -0.84 11.98
N ALA A 152 2.13 -1.11 11.08
CA ALA A 152 0.94 -1.86 11.41
C ALA A 152 0.42 -2.65 10.22
N CYS A 153 -0.28 -3.75 10.51
CA CYS A 153 -1.04 -4.51 9.53
C CYS A 153 -2.49 -4.71 10.01
N PHE A 154 -3.38 -4.85 9.04
CA PHE A 154 -4.77 -5.25 9.23
C PHE A 154 -5.09 -6.35 8.23
N LEU A 155 -5.41 -7.54 8.73
CA LEU A 155 -5.60 -8.73 7.91
C LEU A 155 -7.04 -9.21 8.04
N THR A 156 -7.78 -9.18 6.94
CA THR A 156 -9.11 -9.79 6.86
C THR A 156 -9.15 -10.83 5.76
N GLN A 157 -10.27 -11.53 5.65
CA GLN A 157 -10.58 -12.46 4.57
C GLN A 157 -11.82 -12.01 3.79
N LEU A 158 -12.09 -10.70 3.78
CA LEU A 158 -13.27 -10.14 3.14
C LEU A 158 -12.89 -9.43 1.84
N VAL A 159 -13.35 -9.99 0.74
CA VAL A 159 -13.16 -9.41 -0.60
C VAL A 159 -13.97 -8.13 -0.72
N SER A 160 -13.33 -7.09 -1.26
CA SER A 160 -13.78 -5.69 -1.40
C SER A 160 -13.10 -4.75 -0.42
N HIS A 161 -12.06 -4.08 -0.91
CA HIS A 161 -11.40 -2.92 -0.30
C HIS A 161 -12.33 -1.76 0.09
N ARG A 162 -13.58 -1.73 -0.40
CA ARG A 162 -14.58 -0.70 -0.02
C ARG A 162 -15.35 -1.04 1.24
N THR A 163 -15.16 -2.24 1.77
CA THR A 163 -15.91 -2.68 2.95
C THR A 163 -15.48 -1.89 4.18
N TYR A 164 -14.19 -1.56 4.27
CA TYR A 164 -13.62 -0.79 5.36
C TYR A 164 -12.81 0.40 4.82
N PRO A 165 -12.94 1.61 5.39
CA PRO A 165 -12.15 2.77 4.99
C PRO A 165 -10.75 2.72 5.63
N LEU A 166 -9.98 1.65 5.32
CA LEU A 166 -8.72 1.32 5.99
C LEU A 166 -7.71 2.46 6.03
N HIS A 167 -7.64 3.27 4.98
CA HIS A 167 -6.74 4.42 4.96
C HIS A 167 -7.09 5.48 6.04
N ASP A 168 -8.38 5.77 6.24
CA ASP A 168 -8.79 6.81 7.20
C ASP A 168 -8.81 6.27 8.65
N GLU A 169 -9.26 5.01 8.80
CA GLU A 169 -9.44 4.37 10.11
C GLU A 169 -8.15 3.76 10.63
N LEU A 170 -7.41 2.98 9.83
CA LEU A 170 -6.17 2.36 10.27
C LEU A 170 -5.02 3.38 10.24
N VAL A 171 -4.62 3.88 9.06
CA VAL A 171 -3.46 4.78 8.94
C VAL A 171 -3.74 6.08 9.68
N GLY A 172 -4.86 6.73 9.37
CA GLY A 172 -5.27 7.96 10.03
C GLY A 172 -5.48 7.78 11.54
N GLY A 173 -6.14 6.69 11.97
CA GLY A 173 -6.43 6.44 13.38
C GLY A 173 -5.18 6.19 14.20
N VAL A 174 -4.29 5.30 13.74
CA VAL A 174 -3.04 4.98 14.44
C VAL A 174 -2.16 6.22 14.56
N HIS A 175 -1.98 7.00 13.49
CA HIS A 175 -1.20 8.24 13.57
C HIS A 175 -1.80 9.33 14.47
N ARG A 176 -3.13 9.34 14.67
CA ARG A 176 -3.78 10.27 15.61
C ARG A 176 -3.58 9.87 17.08
N CYS A 177 -3.38 8.58 17.35
CA CYS A 177 -3.18 8.08 18.71
C CYS A 177 -1.75 8.32 19.24
N LEU A 178 -0.79 8.55 18.34
CA LEU A 178 0.55 9.00 18.70
C LEU A 178 0.49 10.51 18.99
N LEU A 179 0.36 10.85 20.28
CA LEU A 179 0.33 12.24 20.78
C LEU A 179 1.51 13.07 20.28
#